data_AF-A0A2G9MLX5-F1
#
_entry.id   AF-A0A2G9MLX5-F1
#
_cell.length_a   1.000
_cell.length_b   1.000
_cell.length_c   1.000
_cell.angle_alpha   90.00
_cell.angle_beta   90.00
_cell.angle_gamma   90.00
#
_symmetry.space_group_name_H-M   'P 1'
#
loop_
_entity.id
_entity.type
_entity.pdbx_description
1 polymer ?
#
loop_
_entity_poly.entity_id
_entity_poly.type
_entity_poly.pdbx_seq_one_letter_code
_entity_poly.pdbx_strand_id
1 'polypeptide(L)'
;MSDAKKSMAHIALECANWQSMKAEYKSELQNNLDDLSRSALKEYADNVGLYMSNFTICLDTGMSAWDVLDEVVEADEDGVSTAPSIRVNMDIYTGSQTFTSLHDLVKKYIGLDGVVIVEEVSEESYEETAGEDTTIEETSTEELTEENTIAEETETQGEEEVLFFKMMRKFWNWLISPLG
;
A
#
# COMPACT_ATOMS: atom_id res chain seq x y z
N MET A 1 -17.60 7.24 19.95
CA MET A 1 -17.30 7.57 18.54
C MET A 1 -18.47 7.11 17.67
N SER A 2 -19.01 7.97 16.79
CA SER A 2 -20.15 7.63 15.92
C SER A 2 -19.73 6.75 14.74
N ASP A 3 -20.65 5.96 14.21
CA ASP A 3 -20.36 5.07 13.07
C ASP A 3 -19.94 5.84 11.81
N ALA A 4 -20.55 7.00 11.56
CA ALA A 4 -20.15 7.88 10.46
C ALA A 4 -18.65 8.30 10.51
N LYS A 5 -18.09 8.47 11.72
CA LYS A 5 -16.67 8.81 11.88
C LYS A 5 -15.76 7.61 11.56
N LYS A 6 -16.17 6.40 11.95
CA LYS A 6 -15.47 5.16 11.60
C LYS A 6 -15.49 4.94 10.08
N SER A 7 -16.65 5.06 9.45
CA SER A 7 -16.78 4.94 8.00
C SER A 7 -15.88 5.94 7.26
N MET A 8 -15.80 7.19 7.74
CA MET A 8 -14.90 8.19 7.14
C MET A 8 -13.42 7.79 7.25
N ALA A 9 -13.00 7.19 8.36
CA ALA A 9 -11.63 6.74 8.54
C ALA A 9 -11.27 5.57 7.61
N HIS A 10 -12.22 4.66 7.32
CA HIS A 10 -12.04 3.63 6.31
C HIS A 10 -11.94 4.21 4.90
N ILE A 11 -12.78 5.19 4.55
CA ILE A 11 -12.67 5.91 3.27
C ILE A 11 -11.30 6.59 3.16
N ALA A 12 -10.84 7.24 4.23
CA ALA A 12 -9.52 7.88 4.26
C ALA A 12 -8.37 6.87 4.06
N LEU A 13 -8.44 5.70 4.68
CA LEU A 13 -7.48 4.61 4.45
C LEU A 13 -7.44 4.19 2.98
N GLU A 14 -8.59 4.12 2.32
CA GLU A 14 -8.65 3.73 0.92
C GLU A 14 -8.18 4.85 -0.03
N CYS A 15 -8.45 6.12 0.31
CA CYS A 15 -7.83 7.25 -0.38
C CYS A 15 -6.29 7.26 -0.29
N ALA A 16 -5.73 6.77 0.82
CA ALA A 16 -4.29 6.58 0.98
C ALA A 16 -3.77 5.36 0.21
N ASN A 17 -4.60 4.32 0.06
CA ASN A 17 -4.30 3.13 -0.72
C ASN A 17 -4.06 3.44 -2.20
N TRP A 18 -4.87 4.32 -2.80
CA TRP A 18 -4.69 4.78 -4.18
C TRP A 18 -3.36 5.51 -4.44
N GLN A 19 -2.65 5.90 -3.39
CA GLN A 19 -1.34 6.52 -3.45
C GLN A 19 -0.22 5.57 -2.97
N SER A 20 -0.54 4.30 -2.73
CA SER A 20 0.37 3.28 -2.20
C SER A 20 0.94 3.60 -0.82
N MET A 21 0.23 4.40 0.00
CA MET A 21 0.65 4.83 1.34
C MET A 21 -0.33 4.39 2.45
N LYS A 22 -1.12 3.33 2.21
CA LYS A 22 -2.09 2.79 3.18
C LYS A 22 -1.42 2.41 4.49
N ALA A 23 -0.20 1.87 4.46
CA ALA A 23 0.51 1.39 5.64
C ALA A 23 0.94 2.55 6.56
N GLU A 24 1.56 3.57 5.99
CA GLU A 24 2.01 4.77 6.69
C GLU A 24 0.82 5.53 7.27
N TYR A 25 -0.21 5.75 6.45
CA TYR A 25 -1.43 6.42 6.89
C TYR A 25 -2.17 5.63 7.98
N LYS A 26 -2.23 4.31 7.86
CA LYS A 26 -2.83 3.44 8.89
C LYS A 26 -2.10 3.55 10.22
N SER A 27 -0.77 3.58 10.20
CA SER A 27 0.04 3.75 11.40
C SER A 27 -0.26 5.09 12.09
N GLU A 28 -0.25 6.18 11.32
CA GLU A 28 -0.59 7.52 11.83
C GLU A 28 -2.01 7.57 12.40
N LEU A 29 -2.99 7.00 11.69
CA LEU A 29 -4.38 6.95 12.12
C LEU A 29 -4.57 6.14 13.41
N GLN A 30 -3.88 5.00 13.55
CA GLN A 30 -3.96 4.15 14.74
C GLN A 30 -3.43 4.84 16.00
N ASN A 31 -2.46 5.73 15.85
CA ASN A 31 -1.95 6.55 16.95
C ASN A 31 -2.90 7.69 17.35
N ASN A 32 -3.89 8.01 16.51
CA ASN A 32 -4.74 9.18 16.65
C ASN A 32 -6.26 8.84 16.59
N LEU A 33 -6.66 7.66 17.07
CA LEU A 33 -8.07 7.21 17.02
C LEU A 33 -9.05 8.07 17.83
N ASP A 34 -8.55 8.98 18.66
CA ASP A 34 -9.37 9.88 19.48
C ASP A 34 -10.08 10.98 18.65
N ASP A 35 -9.49 11.42 17.52
CA ASP A 35 -10.16 12.34 16.59
C ASP A 35 -10.17 11.85 15.14
N LEU A 36 -11.32 11.33 14.74
CA LEU A 36 -11.62 10.96 13.35
C LEU A 36 -12.44 12.04 12.63
N SER A 37 -12.25 13.31 12.98
CA SER A 37 -12.85 14.42 12.24
C SER A 37 -12.25 14.52 10.84
N ARG A 38 -13.03 15.02 9.88
CA ARG A 38 -12.55 15.22 8.50
C ARG A 38 -11.29 16.10 8.43
N SER A 39 -11.18 17.08 9.32
CA SER A 39 -9.99 17.94 9.40
C SER A 39 -8.77 17.16 9.89
N ALA A 40 -8.93 16.40 10.97
CA ALA A 40 -7.86 15.58 11.53
C ALA A 40 -7.38 14.51 10.54
N LEU A 41 -8.29 13.83 9.84
CA LEU A 41 -7.93 12.85 8.81
C LEU A 41 -7.07 13.43 7.68
N LYS A 42 -7.26 14.71 7.32
CA LYS A 42 -6.42 15.43 6.35
C LYS A 42 -5.07 15.83 6.95
N GLU A 43 -5.04 16.25 8.21
CA GLU A 43 -3.79 16.52 8.93
C GLU A 43 -2.92 15.26 9.01
N TYR A 44 -3.49 14.12 9.36
CA TYR A 44 -2.80 12.83 9.37
C TYR A 44 -2.26 12.45 7.99
N ALA A 45 -2.95 12.85 6.92
CA ALA A 45 -2.51 12.58 5.56
C ALA A 45 -1.29 13.43 5.18
N ASP A 46 -1.31 14.70 5.58
CA ASP A 46 -0.20 15.62 5.39
C ASP A 46 1.05 15.16 6.17
N ASN A 47 0.86 14.70 7.41
CA ASN A 47 1.93 14.20 8.27
C ASN A 47 2.72 13.04 7.65
N VAL A 48 2.04 12.15 6.92
CA VAL A 48 2.68 11.01 6.26
C VAL A 48 3.13 11.31 4.83
N GLY A 49 2.91 12.55 4.33
CA GLY A 49 3.38 12.99 3.02
C GLY A 49 2.49 12.60 1.84
N LEU A 50 1.19 12.34 2.07
CA LEU A 50 0.24 12.11 0.98
C LEU A 50 0.08 13.36 0.10
N TYR A 51 -0.22 13.15 -1.19
CA TYR A 51 -0.54 14.26 -2.09
C TYR A 51 -1.93 14.83 -1.76
N MET A 52 -1.92 15.93 -1.01
CA MET A 52 -3.10 16.48 -0.34
C MET A 52 -4.25 16.87 -1.27
N SER A 53 -3.96 17.28 -2.51
CA SER A 53 -5.03 17.60 -3.47
C SER A 53 -5.85 16.37 -3.83
N ASN A 54 -5.20 15.25 -4.17
CA ASN A 54 -5.91 14.00 -4.49
C ASN A 54 -6.59 13.42 -3.25
N PHE A 55 -5.90 13.40 -2.11
CA PHE A 55 -6.47 12.89 -0.87
C PHE A 55 -7.71 13.67 -0.45
N THR A 56 -7.65 15.01 -0.51
CA THR A 56 -8.77 15.88 -0.16
C THR A 56 -9.98 15.65 -1.07
N ILE A 57 -9.77 15.57 -2.38
CA ILE A 57 -10.86 15.29 -3.33
C ILE A 57 -11.49 13.93 -3.03
N CYS A 58 -10.67 12.90 -2.87
CA CYS A 58 -11.14 11.54 -2.56
C CYS A 58 -11.98 11.51 -1.27
N LEU A 59 -11.46 12.10 -0.19
CA LEU A 59 -12.13 12.09 1.11
C LEU A 59 -13.40 12.96 1.12
N ASP A 60 -13.38 14.13 0.49
CA ASP A 60 -14.51 15.08 0.49
C ASP A 60 -15.67 14.63 -0.37
N THR A 61 -15.39 13.93 -1.48
CA THR A 61 -16.41 13.35 -2.35
C THR A 61 -16.86 11.97 -1.90
N GLY A 62 -16.10 11.30 -1.02
CA GLY A 62 -16.35 9.91 -0.65
C GLY A 62 -16.10 8.96 -1.80
N MET A 63 -15.09 9.25 -2.65
CA MET A 63 -14.84 8.53 -3.90
C MET A 63 -14.64 7.03 -3.68
N SER A 64 -13.96 6.64 -2.60
CA SER A 64 -13.69 5.25 -2.24
C SER A 64 -14.77 4.59 -1.37
N ALA A 65 -15.95 5.21 -1.22
CA ALA A 65 -17.01 4.64 -0.38
C ALA A 65 -17.53 3.30 -0.90
N TRP A 66 -17.52 3.11 -2.23
CA TRP A 66 -17.91 1.84 -2.85
C TRP A 66 -16.86 0.76 -2.64
N ASP A 67 -15.58 1.09 -2.73
CA ASP A 67 -14.49 0.13 -2.46
C ASP A 67 -14.55 -0.35 -1.01
N VAL A 68 -14.78 0.57 -0.05
CA VAL A 68 -14.96 0.20 1.36
C VAL A 68 -16.18 -0.70 1.56
N LEU A 69 -17.27 -0.46 0.82
CA LEU A 69 -18.45 -1.32 0.91
C LEU A 69 -18.17 -2.71 0.32
N ASP A 70 -17.44 -2.78 -0.79
CA ASP A 70 -17.02 -4.02 -1.42
C ASP A 70 -16.13 -4.85 -0.48
N GLU A 71 -15.14 -4.24 0.19
CA GLU A 71 -14.32 -4.89 1.22
C GLU A 71 -15.17 -5.45 2.38
N VAL A 72 -16.25 -4.75 2.77
CA VAL A 72 -17.17 -5.22 3.83
C VAL A 72 -18.01 -6.40 3.34
N VAL A 73 -18.47 -6.38 2.08
CA VAL A 73 -19.24 -7.48 1.49
C VAL A 73 -18.36 -8.70 1.32
N GLU A 74 -17.14 -8.55 0.79
CA GLU A 74 -16.16 -9.64 0.67
C GLU A 74 -15.90 -10.28 2.04
N ALA A 75 -15.69 -9.45 3.07
CA ALA A 75 -15.51 -9.95 4.43
C ALA A 75 -16.72 -10.75 4.95
N ASP A 76 -17.96 -10.32 4.66
CA ASP A 76 -19.17 -11.05 5.06
C ASP A 76 -19.32 -12.37 4.29
N GLU A 77 -19.06 -12.38 2.99
CA GLU A 77 -19.06 -13.58 2.14
C GLU A 77 -18.00 -14.59 2.60
N ASP A 78 -16.87 -14.08 3.09
CA ASP A 78 -15.81 -14.85 3.69
C ASP A 78 -16.15 -15.38 5.09
N GLY A 79 -17.28 -14.97 5.69
CA GLY A 79 -17.69 -15.38 7.04
C GLY A 79 -17.07 -14.57 8.17
N VAL A 80 -16.45 -13.42 7.88
CA VAL A 80 -15.88 -12.51 8.87
C VAL A 80 -16.98 -11.67 9.52
N SER A 81 -17.29 -12.00 10.77
CA SER A 81 -18.30 -11.28 11.57
C SER A 81 -17.72 -10.30 12.59
N THR A 82 -16.40 -10.35 12.83
CA THR A 82 -15.71 -9.57 13.86
C THR A 82 -14.30 -9.17 13.43
N ALA A 83 -13.77 -8.08 13.97
CA ALA A 83 -12.39 -7.65 13.78
C ALA A 83 -11.64 -7.59 15.12
N PRO A 84 -10.30 -7.83 15.16
CA PRO A 84 -9.51 -8.33 14.05
C PRO A 84 -9.86 -9.80 13.73
N SER A 85 -9.78 -10.16 12.45
CA SER A 85 -9.87 -11.54 11.98
C SER A 85 -8.79 -11.77 10.94
N ILE A 86 -8.31 -13.01 10.85
CA ILE A 86 -7.28 -13.44 9.91
C ILE A 86 -7.81 -14.66 9.17
N ARG A 87 -7.76 -14.62 7.84
CA ARG A 87 -8.08 -15.75 6.98
C ARG A 87 -6.78 -16.37 6.47
N VAL A 88 -6.64 -17.69 6.62
CA VAL A 88 -5.54 -18.47 6.04
C VAL A 88 -6.16 -19.62 5.25
N ASN A 89 -6.09 -19.54 3.92
CA ASN A 89 -6.83 -20.43 3.02
C ASN A 89 -8.34 -20.44 3.34
N MET A 90 -8.90 -21.61 3.66
CA MET A 90 -10.34 -21.76 3.97
C MET A 90 -10.67 -21.60 5.46
N ASP A 91 -9.66 -21.40 6.33
CA ASP A 91 -9.87 -21.24 7.77
C ASP A 91 -9.87 -19.75 8.17
N ILE A 92 -10.77 -19.40 9.10
CA ILE A 92 -10.89 -18.06 9.68
C ILE A 92 -10.55 -18.12 11.17
N TYR A 93 -9.70 -17.20 11.59
CA TYR A 93 -9.28 -17.02 12.98
C TYR A 93 -9.75 -15.66 13.46
N THR A 94 -10.69 -15.65 14.40
CA THR A 94 -11.28 -14.42 14.94
C THR A 94 -10.55 -13.94 16.19
N GLY A 95 -10.55 -12.63 16.43
CA GLY A 95 -9.88 -12.00 17.56
C GLY A 95 -8.36 -11.86 17.38
N SER A 96 -7.73 -11.19 18.34
CA SER A 96 -6.28 -10.97 18.32
C SER A 96 -5.54 -12.27 18.59
N GLN A 97 -4.93 -12.82 17.54
CA GLN A 97 -4.11 -14.03 17.64
C GLN A 97 -2.71 -13.72 18.21
N THR A 98 -2.09 -14.71 18.85
CA THR A 98 -0.69 -14.61 19.29
C THR A 98 0.25 -14.89 18.13
N PHE A 99 1.50 -14.42 18.22
CA PHE A 99 2.53 -14.80 17.25
C PHE A 99 2.69 -16.32 17.17
N THR A 100 2.73 -17.01 18.33
CA THR A 100 2.87 -18.47 18.39
C THR A 100 1.73 -19.20 17.66
N SER A 101 0.47 -18.82 17.91
CA SER A 101 -0.68 -19.46 17.25
C SER A 101 -0.69 -19.25 15.74
N LEU A 102 -0.31 -18.05 15.27
CA LEU A 102 -0.18 -17.77 13.83
C LEU A 102 1.00 -18.52 13.20
N HIS A 103 2.13 -18.58 13.89
CA HIS A 103 3.33 -19.28 13.41
C HIS A 103 3.09 -20.78 13.24
N ASP A 104 2.46 -21.43 14.23
CA ASP A 104 2.11 -22.85 14.16
C ASP A 104 1.09 -23.12 13.05
N LEU A 105 0.14 -22.20 12.87
CA LEU A 105 -0.84 -22.25 11.78
C LEU A 105 -0.17 -22.18 10.40
N VAL A 106 0.72 -21.20 10.19
CA VAL A 106 1.44 -21.06 8.92
C VAL A 106 2.27 -22.31 8.67
N LYS A 107 3.03 -22.80 9.66
CA LYS A 107 3.82 -24.05 9.56
C LYS A 107 2.98 -25.24 9.10
N LYS A 108 1.78 -25.41 9.67
CA LYS A 108 0.84 -26.45 9.25
C LYS A 108 0.49 -26.32 7.76
N TYR A 109 0.22 -25.09 7.29
CA TYR A 109 -0.18 -24.84 5.90
C TYR A 109 0.95 -24.98 4.88
N ILE A 110 2.20 -24.72 5.26
CA ILE A 110 3.37 -24.92 4.39
C ILE A 110 4.03 -26.31 4.54
N GLY A 111 3.40 -27.23 5.28
CA GLY A 111 3.90 -28.61 5.44
C GLY A 111 5.16 -28.75 6.31
N LEU A 112 5.38 -27.79 7.22
CA LEU A 112 6.49 -27.79 8.18
C LEU A 112 6.08 -28.27 9.58
N ASP A 113 4.89 -28.86 9.72
CA ASP A 113 4.40 -29.43 10.97
C ASP A 113 5.24 -30.60 11.52
N GLY A 114 6.18 -31.12 10.71
CA GLY A 114 7.20 -32.11 11.12
C GLY A 114 8.66 -31.68 10.94
N VAL A 115 8.94 -30.45 10.49
CA VAL A 115 10.31 -29.99 10.26
C VAL A 115 10.83 -29.28 11.52
N VAL A 116 11.77 -29.94 12.21
CA VAL A 116 12.61 -29.30 13.21
C VAL A 116 13.52 -28.33 12.46
N ILE A 117 13.17 -27.05 12.47
CA ILE A 117 14.07 -25.99 12.03
C ILE A 117 15.14 -25.91 13.12
N VAL A 118 16.25 -26.61 12.92
CA VAL A 118 17.47 -26.37 13.68
C VAL A 118 17.94 -25.00 13.23
N GLU A 119 17.77 -23.99 14.10
CA GLU A 119 18.46 -22.72 13.95
C GLU A 119 19.96 -23.01 14.16
N GLU A 120 20.64 -23.44 13.10
CA GLU A 120 22.08 -23.29 13.04
C GLU A 120 22.35 -21.80 12.81
N VAL A 121 22.49 -21.07 13.93
CA VAL A 121 23.18 -19.79 13.95
C VAL A 121 24.65 -20.10 13.68
N SER A 122 25.03 -20.13 12.40
CA SER A 122 26.45 -20.09 12.04
C SER A 122 26.93 -18.65 12.26
N GLU A 123 27.61 -18.44 13.39
CA GLU A 123 28.48 -17.28 13.59
C GLU A 123 29.58 -17.34 12.51
N GLU A 124 29.38 -16.66 11.39
CA GLU A 124 30.43 -16.48 10.39
C GLU A 124 31.40 -15.41 10.93
N SER A 125 32.51 -15.88 11.49
CA SER A 125 33.62 -15.06 11.94
C SER A 125 34.38 -14.52 10.72
N TYR A 126 34.35 -13.20 10.53
CA TYR A 126 35.17 -12.53 9.53
C TYR A 126 36.62 -12.48 10.03
N GLU A 127 37.54 -13.18 9.36
CA GLU A 127 38.98 -12.94 9.52
C GLU A 127 39.37 -11.72 8.69
N GLU A 128 39.82 -10.69 9.40
CA GLU A 128 40.43 -9.48 8.85
C GLU A 128 41.88 -9.78 8.46
N THR A 129 42.18 -9.86 7.16
CA THR A 129 43.57 -9.86 6.67
C THR A 129 43.89 -8.51 6.02
N ALA A 130 44.70 -7.73 6.73
CA ALA A 130 45.30 -6.49 6.25
C ALA A 130 46.63 -6.73 5.51
N GLY A 131 46.89 -5.88 4.50
CA GLY A 131 48.18 -5.65 3.85
C GLY A 131 48.39 -6.44 2.54
N GLU A 132 48.98 -5.91 1.47
CA GLU A 132 49.71 -4.67 1.24
C GLU A 132 50.00 -4.56 -0.28
N ASP A 133 49.99 -3.33 -0.79
CA ASP A 133 50.77 -2.75 -1.91
C ASP A 133 50.89 -3.51 -3.26
N THR A 134 50.43 -2.87 -4.34
CA THR A 134 51.33 -2.52 -5.46
C THR A 134 50.72 -1.43 -6.34
N THR A 135 51.51 -0.38 -6.49
CA THR A 135 51.42 0.71 -7.45
C THR A 135 51.55 0.24 -8.91
N ILE A 136 50.72 0.76 -9.82
CA ILE A 136 51.10 1.06 -11.21
C ILE A 136 50.40 2.36 -11.65
N GLU A 137 51.21 3.31 -12.12
CA GLU A 137 50.86 4.60 -12.73
C GLU A 137 50.36 4.49 -14.18
N GLU A 138 49.50 5.46 -14.52
CA GLU A 138 49.31 6.18 -15.80
C GLU A 138 49.20 5.41 -17.14
N THR A 139 48.11 5.62 -17.88
CA THR A 139 48.02 6.71 -18.88
C THR A 139 46.88 6.50 -19.91
N SER A 140 46.52 7.59 -20.60
CA SER A 140 45.76 7.70 -21.86
C SER A 140 44.23 7.82 -21.80
N THR A 141 43.80 9.08 -21.84
CA THR A 141 42.80 9.69 -22.77
C THR A 141 42.09 8.80 -23.78
N GLU A 142 40.75 8.89 -23.83
CA GLU A 142 40.02 9.41 -25.00
C GLU A 142 38.58 9.81 -24.62
N GLU A 143 38.21 11.01 -25.08
CA GLU A 143 36.89 11.61 -25.11
C GLU A 143 36.10 11.01 -26.28
N LEU A 144 34.84 10.61 -26.12
CA LEU A 144 33.83 10.71 -27.17
C LEU A 144 32.42 10.69 -26.55
N THR A 145 31.65 11.65 -27.03
CA THR A 145 30.24 11.94 -26.86
C THR A 145 29.33 10.81 -27.34
N GLU A 146 28.18 10.61 -26.70
CA GLU A 146 26.95 10.26 -27.44
C GLU A 146 25.69 10.58 -26.64
N GLU A 147 24.81 11.33 -27.29
CA GLU A 147 23.43 11.56 -26.93
C GLU A 147 22.68 10.22 -26.88
N ASN A 148 21.83 10.02 -25.87
CA ASN A 148 20.77 9.02 -26.02
C ASN A 148 19.45 9.59 -25.52
N THR A 149 18.71 10.14 -26.48
CA THR A 149 17.26 10.30 -26.46
C THR A 149 16.61 8.93 -26.26
N ILE A 150 16.04 8.67 -25.09
CA ILE A 150 15.12 7.56 -24.94
C ILE A 150 13.72 8.08 -25.22
N ALA A 151 13.21 7.55 -26.34
CA ALA A 151 11.89 7.78 -26.85
C ALA A 151 10.82 7.28 -25.87
N GLU A 152 9.73 8.02 -25.90
CA GLU A 152 8.42 7.76 -25.34
C GLU A 152 7.88 6.41 -25.84
N GLU A 153 8.04 5.35 -25.06
CA GLU A 153 7.27 4.12 -25.23
C GLU A 153 5.91 4.32 -24.56
N THR A 154 4.91 4.63 -25.38
CA THR A 154 3.50 4.59 -24.99
C THR A 154 3.07 3.13 -24.95
N GLU A 155 3.09 2.56 -23.76
CA GLU A 155 2.51 1.24 -23.50
C GLU A 155 0.99 1.32 -23.66
N THR A 156 0.45 0.41 -24.46
CA THR A 156 -0.95 0.35 -24.88
C THR A 156 -1.78 -0.27 -23.77
N GLN A 157 -2.27 0.56 -22.84
CA GLN A 157 -3.23 0.14 -21.83
C GLN A 157 -4.64 0.03 -22.46
N GLY A 158 -5.27 -1.11 -22.21
CA GLY A 158 -6.39 -1.66 -22.96
C GLY A 158 -7.60 -0.73 -23.16
N GLU A 159 -8.33 -1.01 -24.24
CA GLU A 159 -9.45 -0.23 -24.78
C GLU A 159 -10.57 0.10 -23.77
N GLU A 160 -10.64 -0.60 -22.63
CA GLU A 160 -11.61 -0.35 -21.56
C GLU A 160 -11.27 0.88 -20.72
N GLU A 161 -9.98 1.16 -20.46
CA GLU A 161 -9.58 2.35 -19.71
C GLU A 161 -9.75 3.63 -20.54
N VAL A 162 -9.47 3.55 -21.85
CA VAL A 162 -9.70 4.66 -22.77
C VAL A 162 -11.19 5.02 -22.83
N LEU A 163 -12.08 4.01 -22.75
CA LEU A 163 -13.52 4.24 -22.69
C LEU A 163 -13.94 4.91 -21.38
N PHE A 164 -13.41 4.46 -20.24
CA PHE A 164 -13.67 5.05 -18.93
C PHE A 164 -13.22 6.51 -18.86
N PHE A 165 -11.98 6.83 -19.22
CA PHE A 165 -11.46 8.21 -19.23
C PHE A 165 -12.20 9.11 -20.24
N LYS A 166 -12.60 8.57 -21.40
CA LYS A 166 -13.39 9.31 -22.39
C LYS A 166 -14.82 9.58 -21.91
N MET A 167 -15.41 8.66 -21.16
CA MET A 167 -16.72 8.83 -20.52
C MET A 167 -16.66 9.88 -19.42
N MET A 168 -15.64 9.82 -18.56
CA MET A 168 -15.42 10.77 -17.48
C MET A 168 -15.14 12.19 -18.01
N ARG A 169 -14.36 12.33 -19.09
CA ARG A 169 -14.13 13.64 -19.74
C ARG A 169 -15.40 14.22 -20.36
N LYS A 170 -16.28 13.40 -20.93
CA LYS A 170 -17.57 13.86 -21.47
C LYS A 170 -18.52 14.30 -20.36
N PHE A 171 -18.56 13.56 -19.26
CA PHE A 171 -19.35 13.91 -18.09
C PHE A 171 -18.86 15.19 -17.43
N TRP A 172 -17.53 15.37 -17.31
CA TRP A 172 -16.90 16.59 -16.83
C TRP A 172 -17.19 17.81 -17.71
N ASN A 173 -17.10 17.68 -19.04
CA ASN A 173 -17.46 18.75 -19.97
C ASN A 173 -18.97 19.08 -19.94
N TRP A 174 -19.83 18.09 -19.70
CA TRP A 174 -21.27 18.31 -19.52
C TRP A 174 -21.58 19.05 -18.21
N LEU A 175 -20.91 18.68 -17.11
CA LEU A 175 -21.06 19.33 -15.80
C LEU A 175 -20.58 20.79 -15.76
N ILE A 176 -19.61 21.15 -16.61
CA ILE A 176 -18.99 22.49 -16.62
C ILE A 176 -19.57 23.39 -17.73
N SER A 177 -20.42 22.85 -18.60
CA SER A 177 -21.08 23.66 -19.62
C SER A 177 -22.12 24.59 -18.96
N PRO A 178 -22.02 25.93 -19.14
CA PRO A 178 -23.04 26.83 -18.65
C PRO A 178 -24.33 26.55 -19.42
N LEU A 179 -25.43 26.35 -18.69
CA LEU A 179 -26.77 26.27 -19.26
C LEU A 179 -27.01 27.53 -20.11
N GLY A 180 -26.93 27.37 -21.42
CA GLY A 180 -27.48 28.28 -22.41
C GLY A 180 -28.89 27.83 -22.76
#